data_AF-A0A0E3V5B8-F1
#
_entry.id   AF-A0A0E3V5B8-F1
#
_cell.length_a   1.000
_cell.length_b   1.000
_cell.length_c   1.000
_cell.angle_alpha   90.00
_cell.angle_beta   90.00
_cell.angle_gamma   90.00
#
_symmetry.space_group_name_H-M   'P 1'
#
loop_
_entity.id
_entity.type
_entity.pdbx_description
1 polymer ?
#
loop_
_entity_poly.entity_id
_entity_poly.type
_entity_poly.pdbx_seq_one_letter_code
_entity_poly.pdbx_strand_id
1 'polypeptide(L)'
;MDNPFASIDRRLGVIESFLLDIRQHLREAPSTLSNDTLYGNFDWLVSVLPIPESTLRQKIAKDEIPGVKKVGKRLVFDKAIVIDWLSKNDRVPTSELDLLSEENFNIRHQRRGGRKAV
;
A
#
# COMPACT_ATOMS: atom_id res chain seq x y z
N MET A 1 59.05 12.97 -26.56
CA MET A 1 58.25 13.90 -25.75
C MET A 1 56.81 13.59 -26.07
N ASP A 2 56.12 12.84 -25.22
CA ASP A 2 54.70 12.60 -25.42
C ASP A 2 53.96 13.93 -25.32
N ASN A 3 53.07 14.19 -26.27
CA ASN A 3 52.34 15.45 -26.35
C ASN A 3 51.51 15.62 -25.06
N PRO A 4 51.78 16.67 -24.25
CA PRO A 4 51.09 16.87 -22.97
C PRO A 4 49.57 17.04 -23.14
N PHE A 5 49.12 17.56 -24.29
CA PHE A 5 47.71 17.75 -24.61
C PHE A 5 46.98 16.45 -24.95
N ALA A 6 47.68 15.40 -25.38
CA ALA A 6 47.06 14.10 -25.68
C ALA A 6 46.43 13.44 -24.44
N SER A 7 46.96 13.74 -23.25
CA SER A 7 46.37 13.29 -21.99
C SER A 7 45.04 13.97 -21.68
N ILE A 8 44.87 15.22 -22.12
CA ILE A 8 43.65 16.00 -21.94
C ILE A 8 42.59 15.50 -22.91
N ASP A 9 42.93 15.27 -24.18
CA ASP A 9 42.00 14.74 -25.18
C ASP A 9 41.46 13.37 -24.77
N ARG A 10 42.32 12.49 -24.23
CA ARG A 10 41.89 11.19 -23.71
C ARG A 10 40.91 11.32 -22.54
N ARG A 11 41.17 12.25 -21.62
CA ARG A 11 40.29 12.50 -20.46
C ARG A 11 38.95 13.09 -20.89
N LEU A 12 38.95 14.00 -21.87
CA LEU A 12 37.74 14.58 -22.43
C LEU A 12 36.88 13.51 -23.11
N GLY A 13 37.47 12.58 -23.85
CA GLY A 13 36.74 11.45 -24.45
C GLY A 13 36.11 10.51 -23.41
N VAL A 14 36.81 10.23 -22.31
CA VAL A 14 36.25 9.44 -21.20
C VAL A 14 35.08 10.17 -20.54
N ILE A 15 35.22 11.47 -20.29
CA ILE A 15 34.13 12.29 -19.71
C ILE A 15 32.93 12.30 -20.65
N GLU A 16 33.13 12.46 -21.95
CA GLU A 16 32.04 12.44 -22.94
C GLU A 16 31.32 11.10 -22.95
N SER A 17 32.04 9.97 -22.97
CA SER A 17 31.42 8.64 -22.88
C SER A 17 30.61 8.46 -21.60
N PHE A 18 31.10 8.98 -20.47
CA PHE A 18 30.42 8.88 -19.18
C PHE A 18 29.16 9.76 -19.13
N LEU A 19 29.22 10.96 -19.72
CA LEU A 19 28.06 11.84 -19.82
C LEU A 19 26.98 11.27 -20.76
N LEU A 20 27.38 10.61 -21.85
CA LEU A 20 26.45 9.91 -22.74
C LEU A 20 25.78 8.73 -22.01
N ASP A 21 26.54 7.97 -21.23
CA ASP A 21 26.03 6.86 -20.43
C ASP A 21 25.03 7.32 -19.37
N ILE A 22 25.36 8.37 -18.60
CA ILE A 22 24.45 8.99 -17.63
C ILE A 22 23.18 9.48 -18.34
N ARG A 23 23.32 10.17 -19.47
CA ARG A 23 22.17 10.69 -20.21
C ARG A 23 21.26 9.57 -20.70
N GLN A 24 21.82 8.46 -21.15
CA GLN A 24 21.07 7.29 -21.56
C GLN A 24 20.34 6.66 -20.36
N HIS A 25 21.03 6.45 -19.24
CA HIS A 25 20.44 5.96 -18.00
C HIS A 25 19.33 6.86 -17.46
N LEU A 26 19.46 8.19 -17.58
CA LEU A 26 18.42 9.14 -17.19
C LEU A 26 17.22 9.16 -18.14
N ARG A 27 17.41 8.77 -19.41
CA ARG A 27 16.35 8.69 -20.41
C ARG A 27 15.61 7.34 -20.37
N GLU A 28 16.32 6.29 -19.97
CA GLU A 28 15.79 4.94 -19.76
C GLU A 28 15.21 4.76 -18.35
N ALA A 29 15.64 5.56 -17.37
CA ALA A 29 14.92 5.72 -16.13
C ALA A 29 13.50 6.18 -16.50
N PRO A 30 12.47 5.36 -16.24
CA PRO A 30 11.11 5.78 -16.54
C PRO A 30 10.88 7.09 -15.79
N SER A 31 10.40 8.11 -16.51
CA SER A 31 10.02 9.42 -15.99
C SER A 31 8.78 9.33 -15.10
N THR A 32 8.80 8.39 -14.17
CA THR A 32 7.78 8.08 -13.21
C THR A 32 8.46 8.07 -11.85
N LEU A 33 8.74 9.26 -11.35
CA LEU A 33 8.25 9.57 -10.01
C LEU A 33 6.71 9.50 -10.07
N SER A 34 6.21 8.28 -10.26
CA SER A 34 4.82 7.90 -10.16
C SER A 34 4.48 8.03 -8.69
N ASN A 35 4.10 9.24 -8.29
CA ASN A 35 3.23 9.40 -7.11
C ASN A 35 1.97 8.52 -7.24
N ASP A 36 1.69 8.01 -8.44
CA ASP A 36 0.68 7.02 -8.80
C ASP A 36 0.91 5.61 -8.22
N THR A 37 2.12 5.23 -7.78
CA THR A 37 2.32 3.90 -7.16
C THR A 37 2.00 3.88 -5.68
N LEU A 38 2.33 4.94 -4.92
CA LEU A 38 2.04 5.00 -3.48
C LEU A 38 0.61 5.46 -3.18
N TYR A 39 0.09 6.41 -3.96
CA TYR A 39 -1.21 7.00 -3.70
C TYR A 39 -2.23 6.59 -4.77
N GLY A 40 -3.39 6.11 -4.34
CA GLY A 40 -4.54 5.85 -5.18
C GLY A 40 -5.49 7.05 -5.25
N ASN A 41 -6.12 7.21 -6.40
CA ASN A 41 -7.23 8.16 -6.59
C ASN A 41 -8.55 7.56 -6.09
N PHE A 42 -9.63 8.35 -6.11
CA PHE A 42 -10.96 7.87 -5.74
C PHE A 42 -11.42 6.70 -6.63
N ASP A 43 -11.16 6.74 -7.94
CA ASP A 43 -11.54 5.67 -8.87
C ASP A 43 -10.83 4.34 -8.56
N TRP A 44 -9.59 4.41 -8.05
CA TRP A 44 -8.86 3.23 -7.56
C TRP A 44 -9.53 2.67 -6.31
N LEU A 45 -10.00 3.52 -5.40
CA LEU A 45 -10.67 3.06 -4.18
C LEU A 45 -12.02 2.38 -4.53
N VAL A 46 -12.74 2.89 -5.53
CA VAL A 46 -13.99 2.30 -6.05
C VAL A 46 -13.75 0.95 -6.72
N SER A 47 -12.61 0.76 -7.40
CA SER A 47 -12.30 -0.53 -8.03
C SER A 47 -11.87 -1.60 -7.02
N VAL A 48 -11.24 -1.19 -5.91
CA VAL A 48 -10.78 -2.11 -4.85
C VAL A 48 -11.90 -2.50 -3.90
N LEU A 49 -12.80 -1.59 -3.55
CA LEU A 49 -13.91 -1.84 -2.64
C LEU A 49 -15.20 -2.11 -3.40
N PRO A 50 -15.90 -3.24 -3.15
CA PRO A 50 -17.22 -3.50 -3.72
C PRO A 50 -18.32 -2.70 -3.02
N ILE A 51 -18.15 -1.38 -2.92
CA ILE A 51 -19.06 -0.45 -2.25
C ILE A 51 -19.48 0.64 -3.25
N PRO A 52 -20.76 1.04 -3.30
CA PRO A 52 -21.20 2.15 -4.14
C PRO A 52 -20.48 3.46 -3.83
N GLU A 53 -20.22 4.28 -4.86
CA GLU A 53 -19.51 5.56 -4.71
C GLU A 53 -20.12 6.50 -3.67
N SER A 54 -21.46 6.56 -3.61
CA SER A 54 -22.18 7.41 -2.67
C SER A 54 -21.90 7.02 -1.22
N THR A 55 -21.93 5.72 -0.93
CA THR A 55 -21.58 5.16 0.37
C THR A 55 -20.10 5.37 0.68
N LEU A 56 -19.22 5.21 -0.31
CA LEU A 56 -17.79 5.46 -0.15
C LEU A 56 -17.51 6.91 0.27
N ARG A 57 -18.16 7.89 -0.38
CA ARG A 57 -18.06 9.31 0.00
C ARG A 57 -18.55 9.58 1.42
N GLN A 58 -19.65 8.95 1.84
CA GLN A 58 -20.14 9.06 3.22
C GLN A 58 -19.14 8.48 4.23
N LYS A 59 -18.53 7.34 3.92
CA LYS A 59 -17.52 6.71 4.78
C LYS A 59 -16.24 7.54 4.89
N ILE A 60 -15.80 8.16 3.79
CA ILE A 60 -14.68 9.11 3.80
C ILE A 60 -15.02 10.32 4.69
N ALA A 61 -16.25 10.86 4.58
CA ALA A 61 -16.66 12.01 5.39
C ALA A 61 -16.79 11.69 6.89
N LYS A 62 -16.96 10.42 7.24
CA LYS A 62 -17.00 9.92 8.62
C LYS A 62 -15.63 9.44 9.14
N ASP A 63 -14.56 9.62 8.36
CA ASP A 63 -13.21 9.15 8.66
C ASP A 63 -13.11 7.63 8.92
N GLU A 64 -14.00 6.83 8.31
CA GLU A 64 -14.00 5.36 8.45
C GLU A 64 -12.93 4.68 7.59
N ILE A 65 -12.39 5.39 6.59
CA ILE A 65 -11.38 4.85 5.66
C ILE A 65 -10.01 5.40 6.06
N PRO A 66 -9.04 4.56 6.41
CA PRO A 66 -7.71 5.04 6.79
C PRO A 66 -6.89 5.47 5.57
N GLY A 67 -5.86 6.29 5.81
CA GLY A 67 -4.90 6.68 4.76
C GLY A 67 -5.39 7.77 3.81
N VAL A 68 -6.49 8.47 4.14
CA VAL A 68 -6.96 9.63 3.37
C VAL A 68 -6.02 10.82 3.57
N LYS A 69 -5.45 11.34 2.47
CA LYS A 69 -4.68 12.58 2.44
C LYS A 69 -5.34 13.58 1.50
N LYS A 70 -5.45 14.82 1.94
CA LYS A 70 -5.97 15.92 1.11
C LYS A 70 -4.79 16.66 0.48
N VAL A 71 -4.67 16.58 -0.84
CA VAL A 71 -3.67 17.32 -1.63
C VAL A 71 -4.39 18.41 -2.40
N GLY A 72 -4.43 19.61 -1.82
CA GLY A 72 -5.19 20.74 -2.34
C GLY A 72 -6.69 20.46 -2.41
N LYS A 73 -7.23 20.35 -3.63
CA LYS A 73 -8.65 20.04 -3.89
C LYS A 73 -8.92 18.54 -4.10
N ARG A 74 -7.88 17.70 -4.15
CA ARG A 74 -8.00 16.26 -4.43
C ARG A 74 -7.82 15.44 -3.15
N LEU A 75 -8.55 14.33 -3.08
CA LEU A 75 -8.38 13.28 -2.09
C LEU A 75 -7.51 12.19 -2.72
N VAL A 76 -6.44 11.82 -2.02
CA VAL A 76 -5.55 10.72 -2.36
C VAL A 76 -5.47 9.75 -1.20
N PHE A 77 -5.34 8.47 -1.52
CA PHE A 77 -5.39 7.38 -0.56
C PHE A 77 -4.07 6.64 -0.55
N ASP A 78 -3.47 6.45 0.62
CA ASP A 78 -2.26 5.66 0.74
C ASP A 78 -2.57 4.18 0.48
N LYS A 79 -2.09 3.63 -0.65
CA LYS A 79 -2.47 2.29 -1.09
C LYS A 79 -2.05 1.24 -0.08
N ALA A 80 -0.88 1.39 0.55
CA ALA A 80 -0.36 0.43 1.51
C ALA A 80 -1.26 0.36 2.77
N ILE A 81 -1.67 1.52 3.28
CA ILE A 81 -2.54 1.60 4.46
C ILE A 81 -3.92 1.04 4.17
N VAL A 82 -4.48 1.35 3.00
CA VAL A 82 -5.82 0.87 2.61
C VAL A 82 -5.81 -0.65 2.39
N ILE A 83 -4.75 -1.20 1.76
CA ILE A 83 -4.63 -2.65 1.56
C ILE A 83 -4.44 -3.37 2.91
N ASP A 84 -3.59 -2.87 3.80
CA ASP A 84 -3.40 -3.44 5.14
C ASP A 84 -4.71 -3.41 5.96
N TRP A 85 -5.47 -2.32 5.85
CA TRP A 85 -6.79 -2.22 6.47
C TRP A 85 -7.78 -3.22 5.89
N LEU A 86 -7.80 -3.43 4.57
CA LEU A 86 -8.62 -4.43 3.92
C LEU A 86 -8.27 -5.84 4.40
N SER A 87 -6.98 -6.19 4.43
CA SER A 87 -6.52 -7.49 4.90
C SER A 87 -6.86 -7.77 6.37
N LYS A 88 -6.93 -6.73 7.21
CA LYS A 88 -7.38 -6.84 8.61
C LYS A 88 -8.90 -6.91 8.76
N ASN A 89 -9.63 -6.34 7.81
CA ASN A 89 -11.08 -6.25 7.83
C ASN A 89 -11.74 -7.40 7.04
N ASP A 90 -10.95 -8.22 6.34
CA ASP A 90 -11.39 -9.51 5.83
C ASP A 90 -11.94 -10.32 7.00
N ARG A 91 -13.21 -10.72 6.84
CA ARG A 91 -13.91 -11.49 7.86
C ARG A 91 -13.13 -12.78 8.11
N VAL A 92 -12.96 -13.10 9.39
CA VAL A 92 -12.56 -14.41 9.88
C VAL A 92 -13.26 -15.47 9.02
N PRO A 93 -12.51 -16.37 8.34
CA PRO A 93 -13.11 -17.39 7.50
C PRO A 93 -14.13 -18.19 8.32
N THR A 94 -15.23 -18.61 7.69
CA THR A 94 -16.34 -19.30 8.38
C THR A 94 -15.88 -20.48 9.23
N SER A 95 -14.80 -21.16 8.82
CA SER A 95 -14.18 -22.25 9.57
C SER A 95 -13.60 -21.84 10.93
N GLU A 96 -13.02 -20.65 11.04
CA GLU A 96 -12.49 -20.14 12.32
C GLU A 96 -13.62 -19.62 13.22
N LEU A 97 -14.70 -19.10 12.64
CA LEU A 97 -15.90 -18.70 13.37
C LEU A 97 -16.58 -19.90 14.05
N ASP A 98 -16.67 -21.04 13.37
CA ASP A 98 -17.26 -22.26 13.93
C ASP A 98 -16.43 -22.77 15.12
N LEU A 99 -15.11 -22.84 14.99
CA LEU A 99 -14.20 -23.23 16.09
C LEU A 99 -14.29 -22.28 17.30
N LEU A 100 -14.27 -20.97 17.06
CA LEU A 100 -14.47 -19.96 18.11
C LEU A 100 -15.85 -20.08 18.76
N SER A 101 -16.88 -20.44 17.99
CA SER A 101 -18.23 -20.63 18.52
C SER A 101 -18.33 -21.86 19.43
N GLU A 102 -17.68 -22.96 19.07
CA GLU A 102 -17.62 -24.20 19.84
C GLU A 102 -16.82 -24.03 21.13
N GLU A 103 -15.67 -23.35 21.08
CA GLU A 103 -14.89 -23.01 22.27
C GLU A 103 -15.67 -22.14 23.25
N ASN A 104 -16.33 -21.09 22.75
CA ASN A 104 -17.16 -20.21 23.56
C ASN A 104 -18.37 -20.94 24.16
N PHE A 105 -18.97 -21.86 23.40
CA PHE A 105 -20.07 -22.71 23.87
C PHE A 105 -19.61 -23.63 25.02
N ASN A 106 -18.46 -24.29 24.86
CA ASN A 106 -17.89 -25.17 25.87
C ASN A 106 -17.52 -24.43 27.17
N ILE A 107 -16.91 -23.24 27.09
CA ILE A 107 -16.56 -22.43 28.26
C ILE A 107 -17.81 -22.04 29.06
N ARG A 108 -18.91 -21.68 28.37
CA ARG A 108 -20.15 -21.25 29.02
C ARG A 108 -20.93 -22.43 29.62
N HIS A 109 -20.93 -23.59 28.98
CA HIS A 109 -21.68 -24.76 29.45
C HIS A 109 -20.97 -25.58 30.53
N GLN A 110 -19.64 -25.57 30.62
CA GLN A 110 -18.93 -26.29 31.70
C GLN A 110 -19.07 -25.64 33.09
N ARG A 111 -19.45 -24.35 33.17
CA ARG A 111 -19.57 -23.62 34.46
C ARG A 111 -20.87 -23.86 35.23
N ARG A 112 -21.83 -24.64 34.70
CA ARG A 112 -23.15 -24.89 35.34
C ARG A 112 -23.28 -26.26 36.04
N GLY A 113 -22.23 -27.07 36.08
CA GLY A 113 -22.21 -28.38 36.74
C GLY A 113 -21.81 -28.35 38.22
N GLY A 114 -22.38 -27.46 39.02
CA GLY A 114 -22.15 -27.44 40.47
C GLY A 114 -23.00 -28.49 41.19
N ARG A 115 -22.38 -29.61 41.58
CA ARG A 115 -22.94 -30.68 42.43
C ARG A 115 -23.72 -30.11 43.63
N LYS A 116 -25.00 -30.46 43.78
CA LYS A 116 -25.67 -30.41 45.08
C LYS A 116 -25.00 -31.45 45.97
N ALA A 117 -24.28 -31.00 47.00
CA ALA A 117 -23.81 -31.87 48.07
C ALA A 117 -25.04 -32.49 48.76
N VAL A 118 -24.98 -33.82 48.90
CA VAL A 118 -25.94 -34.66 49.63
C VAL A 118 -25.66 -34.54 51.12
#